data_AF-A0A544Y4C4-F1
#
_entry.id   AF-A0A544Y4C4-F1
#
_cell.length_a   1.000
_cell.length_b   1.000
_cell.length_c   1.000
_cell.angle_alpha   90.00
_cell.angle_beta   90.00
_cell.angle_gamma   90.00
#
_symmetry.space_group_name_H-M   'P 1'
#
loop_
_entity.id
_entity.type
_entity.pdbx_description
1 polymer ?
#
loop_
_entity_poly.entity_id
_entity_poly.type
_entity_poly.pdbx_seq_one_letter_code
_entity_poly.pdbx_strand_id
1 'polypeptide(L)'
;MRSHHAADTAGEVSPTSEKKAQKIASARRKRVIPAKSRLEVRITPDDKDLIEQAAFISRETTTAFVLQAARSAAEEVLRRERLTVVPPDFYDEILASLDAPPVRNRALTEAARKNRDIMDR
;
A
#
# COMPACT_ATOMS: atom_id res chain seq x y z
N MET A 1 -11.17 24.20 75.07
CA MET A 1 -12.05 23.12 75.56
C MET A 1 -13.19 22.97 74.59
N ARG A 2 -13.40 21.73 74.11
CA ARG A 2 -14.49 21.22 73.24
C ARG A 2 -14.55 21.78 71.80
N SER A 3 -14.79 21.02 70.73
CA SER A 3 -14.45 19.68 70.24
C SER A 3 -15.45 19.30 69.13
N HIS A 4 -14.95 18.65 68.07
CA HIS A 4 -15.62 17.72 67.14
C HIS A 4 -16.67 18.19 66.10
N HIS A 5 -16.25 18.19 64.83
CA HIS A 5 -16.89 17.49 63.68
C HIS A 5 -15.87 17.53 62.51
N ALA A 6 -15.13 16.49 62.14
CA ALA A 6 -15.49 15.19 61.52
C ALA A 6 -16.15 15.30 60.13
N ALA A 7 -15.47 14.69 59.13
CA ALA A 7 -15.85 14.31 57.75
C ALA A 7 -14.87 14.94 56.74
N ASP A 8 -13.74 14.29 56.45
CA ASP A 8 -13.64 13.22 55.43
C ASP A 8 -14.41 13.54 54.15
N THR A 9 -13.70 14.04 53.15
CA THR A 9 -14.11 13.98 51.74
C THR A 9 -12.92 13.50 50.94
N ALA A 10 -12.79 12.17 50.91
CA ALA A 10 -12.32 11.47 49.72
C ALA A 10 -13.12 11.98 48.51
N GLY A 11 -12.44 12.69 47.61
CA GLY A 11 -13.00 13.25 46.38
C GLY A 11 -12.11 12.89 45.21
N GLU A 12 -12.19 11.62 44.83
CA GLU A 12 -12.13 11.10 43.46
C GLU A 12 -11.23 11.83 42.45
N VAL A 13 -10.15 11.13 42.15
CA VAL A 13 -9.68 10.93 40.77
C VAL A 13 -10.79 11.09 39.72
N SER A 14 -10.61 12.00 38.75
CA SER A 14 -10.66 11.56 37.35
C SER A 14 -10.20 12.60 36.32
N PRO A 15 -9.41 12.15 35.32
CA PRO A 15 -8.89 12.94 34.21
C PRO A 15 -9.96 13.09 33.13
N THR A 16 -10.32 14.32 32.75
CA THR A 16 -11.34 14.54 31.70
C THR A 16 -10.82 15.28 30.45
N SER A 17 -9.55 15.69 30.37
CA SER A 17 -9.06 16.35 29.15
C SER A 17 -8.41 15.42 28.10
N GLU A 18 -8.11 14.15 28.40
CA GLU A 18 -7.47 13.24 27.43
C GLU A 18 -8.44 12.56 26.44
N LYS A 19 -9.75 12.50 26.74
CA LYS A 19 -10.71 11.75 25.90
C LYS A 19 -11.11 12.44 24.59
N LYS A 20 -10.76 13.71 24.36
CA LYS A 20 -11.22 14.45 23.16
C LYS A 20 -10.20 14.48 22.01
N ALA A 21 -8.92 14.27 22.27
CA ALA A 21 -7.87 14.24 21.23
C ALA A 21 -7.71 12.87 20.56
N GLN A 22 -8.15 11.78 21.21
CA GLN A 22 -8.13 10.43 20.62
C GLN A 22 -9.31 10.13 19.67
N LYS A 23 -10.18 11.11 19.40
CA LYS A 23 -11.37 10.93 18.53
C LYS A 23 -11.12 11.26 17.04
N ILE A 24 -9.96 11.84 16.71
CA ILE A 24 -9.59 12.19 15.32
C ILE A 24 -8.49 11.28 14.74
N ALA A 25 -7.93 10.36 15.53
CA ALA A 25 -6.87 9.43 15.10
C ALA A 25 -7.36 7.98 14.86
N SER A 26 -8.67 7.73 14.93
CA SER A 26 -9.27 6.39 14.79
C SER A 26 -10.13 6.25 13.53
N ALA A 27 -9.69 6.80 12.41
CA ALA A 27 -10.32 6.58 11.11
C ALA A 27 -9.38 6.01 10.04
N ARG A 28 -8.16 5.57 10.41
CA ARG A 28 -7.49 4.52 9.64
C ARG A 28 -8.20 3.22 9.97
N ARG A 29 -9.42 3.05 9.44
CA ARG A 29 -10.15 1.78 9.42
C ARG A 29 -9.11 0.73 9.07
N LYS A 30 -8.79 -0.16 10.01
CA LYS A 30 -8.08 -1.40 9.70
C LYS A 30 -8.85 -1.97 8.52
N ARG A 31 -8.29 -1.90 7.32
CA ARG A 31 -8.84 -2.58 6.17
C ARG A 31 -8.65 -4.04 6.52
N VAL A 32 -9.66 -4.64 7.13
CA VAL A 32 -9.75 -6.08 7.26
C VAL A 32 -9.90 -6.54 5.82
N ILE A 33 -8.76 -6.80 5.18
CA ILE A 33 -8.76 -7.49 3.90
C ILE A 33 -9.27 -8.88 4.27
N PRO A 34 -10.47 -9.27 3.85
CA PRO A 34 -10.93 -10.62 4.14
C PRO A 34 -9.86 -11.59 3.60
N ALA A 35 -9.52 -12.61 4.39
CA ALA A 35 -8.45 -13.56 4.06
C ALA A 35 -8.67 -14.26 2.70
N LYS A 36 -9.90 -14.17 2.16
CA LYS A 36 -10.29 -14.61 0.83
C LYS A 36 -11.15 -13.53 0.17
N SER A 37 -10.83 -13.15 -1.05
CA SER A 37 -11.68 -12.36 -1.94
C SER A 37 -12.18 -13.24 -3.09
N ARG A 38 -13.40 -12.96 -3.58
CA ARG A 38 -13.99 -13.70 -4.71
C ARG A 38 -13.87 -12.87 -5.98
N LEU A 39 -13.45 -13.50 -7.07
CA LEU A 39 -13.46 -12.93 -8.41
C LEU A 39 -14.55 -13.64 -9.21
N GLU A 40 -15.53 -12.90 -9.72
CA GLU A 40 -16.61 -13.43 -10.55
C GLU A 40 -16.47 -12.89 -11.96
N VAL A 41 -16.48 -13.79 -12.95
CA VAL A 41 -16.36 -13.45 -14.38
C VAL A 41 -17.48 -14.17 -15.11
N ARG A 42 -18.16 -13.45 -16.01
CA ARG A 42 -19.11 -14.04 -16.95
C ARG A 42 -18.36 -14.38 -18.24
N ILE A 43 -18.53 -15.59 -18.72
CA ILE A 43 -17.87 -16.11 -19.93
C ILE A 43 -18.91 -16.73 -20.87
N THR A 44 -18.56 -16.84 -22.15
CA THR A 44 -19.40 -17.56 -23.11
C THR A 44 -19.26 -19.08 -22.91
N PRO A 45 -20.19 -19.90 -23.44
CA PRO A 45 -20.04 -21.35 -23.44
C PRO A 45 -18.76 -21.80 -24.15
N ASP A 46 -18.42 -21.19 -25.28
CA ASP A 46 -17.23 -21.52 -26.06
C ASP A 46 -15.93 -21.26 -25.27
N ASP A 47 -15.86 -20.12 -24.56
CA ASP A 47 -14.73 -19.81 -23.68
C ASP A 47 -14.63 -20.81 -22.54
N LYS A 48 -15.77 -21.23 -21.98
CA LYS A 48 -15.81 -22.21 -20.90
C LYS A 48 -15.23 -23.54 -21.36
N ASP A 49 -15.67 -24.04 -22.52
CA ASP A 49 -15.20 -25.31 -23.08
C ASP A 49 -13.71 -25.26 -23.38
N LEU A 50 -13.22 -24.15 -23.95
CA LEU A 50 -11.80 -23.92 -24.21
C LEU A 50 -10.96 -23.97 -22.91
N ILE A 51 -11.40 -23.27 -21.87
CA ILE A 51 -10.70 -23.21 -20.59
C ILE A 51 -10.70 -24.59 -19.90
N GLU A 52 -11.82 -25.31 -19.93
CA GLU A 52 -11.91 -26.65 -19.34
C GLU A 52 -10.99 -27.65 -20.05
N GLN A 53 -10.91 -27.61 -21.38
CA GLN A 53 -9.96 -28.43 -22.15
C GLN A 53 -8.51 -28.09 -21.81
N ALA A 54 -8.16 -26.81 -21.73
CA ALA A 54 -6.81 -26.38 -21.37
C ALA A 54 -6.44 -26.82 -19.94
N ALA A 55 -7.34 -26.66 -18.97
CA ALA A 55 -7.14 -27.12 -17.60
C ALA A 55 -6.96 -28.64 -17.53
N PHE A 56 -7.74 -29.40 -18.30
CA PHE A 56 -7.62 -30.85 -18.40
C PHE A 56 -6.24 -31.28 -18.93
N ILE A 57 -5.76 -30.66 -20.01
CA ILE A 57 -4.42 -30.93 -20.57
C ILE A 57 -3.31 -30.58 -19.56
N SER A 58 -3.47 -29.46 -18.84
CA SER A 58 -2.56 -29.02 -17.79
C SER A 58 -2.64 -29.84 -16.49
N ARG A 59 -3.57 -30.81 -16.41
CA ARG A 59 -3.80 -31.67 -15.24
C ARG A 59 -4.14 -30.89 -13.97
N GLU A 60 -4.87 -29.80 -14.11
CA GLU A 60 -5.31 -28.96 -13.00
C GLU A 60 -6.80 -28.68 -13.06
N THR A 61 -7.38 -28.21 -11.95
CA THR A 61 -8.79 -27.80 -11.94
C THR A 61 -8.98 -26.52 -12.75
N THR A 62 -10.14 -26.34 -13.39
CA THR A 62 -10.50 -25.11 -14.14
C THR A 62 -10.25 -23.84 -13.32
N THR A 63 -10.61 -23.84 -12.04
CA THR A 63 -10.37 -22.70 -11.13
C THR A 63 -8.88 -22.42 -10.92
N ALA A 64 -8.06 -23.46 -10.76
CA ALA A 64 -6.62 -23.32 -10.59
C ALA A 64 -5.96 -22.77 -11.87
N PHE A 65 -6.34 -23.33 -13.03
CA PHE A 65 -5.89 -22.87 -14.35
C PHE A 65 -6.19 -21.38 -14.55
N VAL A 66 -7.43 -20.96 -14.33
CA VAL A 66 -7.85 -19.56 -14.50
C VAL A 66 -7.11 -18.63 -13.53
N LEU A 67 -6.97 -19.05 -12.26
CA LEU A 67 -6.23 -18.26 -11.27
C LEU A 67 -4.77 -18.07 -11.68
N GLN A 68 -4.12 -19.14 -12.15
CA GLN A 68 -2.72 -19.10 -12.55
C GLN A 68 -2.53 -18.26 -13.81
N ALA A 69 -3.38 -18.44 -14.82
CA ALA A 69 -3.37 -17.63 -16.03
C ALA A 69 -3.56 -16.13 -15.71
N ALA A 70 -4.54 -15.79 -14.87
CA ALA A 70 -4.78 -14.41 -14.45
C ALA A 70 -3.61 -13.82 -13.67
N ARG A 71 -2.98 -14.59 -12.78
CA ARG A 71 -1.77 -14.17 -12.05
C ARG A 71 -0.62 -13.89 -13.01
N SER A 72 -0.30 -14.82 -13.90
CA SER A 72 0.81 -14.66 -14.85
C SER A 72 0.60 -13.44 -15.76
N ALA A 73 -0.63 -13.22 -16.23
CA ALA A 73 -0.97 -12.04 -17.02
C ALA A 73 -0.80 -10.74 -16.21
N ALA A 74 -1.25 -10.72 -14.95
CA ALA A 74 -1.09 -9.55 -14.08
C ALA A 74 0.39 -9.26 -13.77
N GLU A 75 1.20 -10.29 -13.50
CA GLU A 75 2.63 -10.16 -13.28
C GLU A 75 3.36 -9.62 -14.50
N GLU A 76 2.99 -10.07 -15.71
CA GLU A 76 3.54 -9.55 -16.96
C GLU A 76 3.26 -8.05 -17.12
N VAL A 77 2.01 -7.63 -16.91
CA VAL A 77 1.62 -6.23 -17.02
C VAL A 77 2.37 -5.37 -16.01
N LEU A 78 2.45 -5.82 -14.75
CA LEU A 78 3.18 -5.08 -13.71
C LEU A 78 4.68 -5.03 -13.97
N ARG A 79 5.26 -6.08 -14.54
CA ARG A 79 6.68 -6.13 -14.87
C ARG A 79 7.01 -5.13 -15.99
N ARG A 80 6.20 -5.13 -17.05
CA ARG A 80 6.34 -4.18 -18.17
C ARG A 80 6.29 -2.73 -17.71
N GLU A 81 5.41 -2.41 -16.77
CA GLU A 81 5.25 -1.03 -16.29
C GLU A 81 6.34 -0.60 -15.29
N ARG A 82 6.91 -1.55 -14.53
CA ARG A 82 7.84 -1.24 -13.43
C ARG A 82 9.32 -1.39 -13.78
N LEU A 83 9.65 -2.13 -14.83
CA LEU A 83 11.04 -2.35 -15.23
C LEU A 83 11.43 -1.42 -16.37
N THR A 84 12.44 -0.59 -16.11
CA THR A 84 13.17 0.12 -17.16
C THR A 84 14.32 -0.77 -17.60
N VAL A 85 14.22 -1.33 -18.81
CA VAL A 85 15.33 -2.07 -19.42
C VAL A 85 16.34 -1.05 -19.96
N VAL A 86 17.59 -1.18 -19.56
CA VAL A 86 18.68 -0.29 -19.98
C VAL A 86 19.82 -1.13 -20.58
N PRO A 87 20.61 -0.58 -21.52
CA PRO A 87 21.84 -1.23 -21.97
C PRO A 87 22.82 -1.49 -20.82
N PRO A 88 23.67 -2.53 -20.90
CA PRO A 88 24.65 -2.85 -19.86
C PRO A 88 25.57 -1.66 -19.52
N ASP A 89 26.08 -0.95 -20.52
CA ASP A 89 26.97 0.19 -20.31
C ASP A 89 26.28 1.30 -19.49
N PHE A 90 24.98 1.54 -19.74
CA PHE A 90 24.20 2.51 -18.97
C PHE A 90 23.94 2.05 -17.54
N TYR A 91 23.79 0.74 -17.32
CA TYR A 91 23.68 0.17 -15.98
C TYR A 91 24.97 0.39 -15.18
N ASP A 92 26.13 0.17 -15.80
CA ASP A 92 27.44 0.42 -15.18
C ASP A 92 27.66 1.91 -14.88
N GLU A 93 27.27 2.80 -15.79
CA GLU A 93 27.27 4.25 -15.55
C GLU A 93 26.37 4.65 -14.37
N ILE A 94 25.17 4.07 -14.29
CA ILE A 94 24.27 4.29 -13.15
C ILE A 94 24.93 3.81 -11.85
N LEU A 95 25.47 2.60 -11.82
CA LEU A 95 26.11 2.05 -10.63
C LEU A 95 27.27 2.94 -10.16
N ALA A 96 28.16 3.35 -11.08
CA ALA A 96 29.25 4.26 -10.76
C ALA A 96 28.76 5.62 -10.23
N SER A 97 27.63 6.11 -10.73
CA SER A 97 27.05 7.38 -10.28
C SER A 97 26.49 7.33 -8.85
N LEU A 98 26.13 6.14 -8.33
CA LEU A 98 25.60 6.00 -6.97
C LEU A 98 26.67 6.22 -5.89
N ASP A 99 27.93 5.90 -6.20
CA ASP A 99 29.07 6.09 -5.30
C ASP A 99 29.62 7.53 -5.33
N ALA A 100 29.21 8.35 -6.30
CA ALA A 100 29.61 9.74 -6.44
C ALA A 100 28.54 10.69 -5.86
N PRO A 101 28.91 11.65 -4.98
CA PRO A 101 27.95 12.63 -4.49
C PRO A 101 27.43 13.49 -5.66
N PRO A 102 26.10 13.62 -5.85
CA PRO A 102 25.54 14.31 -6.99
C PRO A 102 25.77 15.82 -6.90
N VAL A 103 26.31 16.41 -7.97
CA VAL A 103 26.44 17.86 -8.09
C VAL A 103 25.12 18.44 -8.61
N ARG A 104 24.43 19.22 -7.78
CA ARG A 104 23.17 19.88 -8.19
C ARG A 104 23.48 20.95 -9.23
N ASN A 105 22.84 20.88 -10.39
CA ASN A 105 22.89 21.98 -11.34
C ASN A 105 21.93 23.12 -10.93
N ARG A 106 22.14 24.30 -11.51
CA ARG A 106 21.35 25.50 -11.22
C ARG A 106 19.86 25.30 -11.52
N ALA A 107 19.53 24.68 -12.66
CA ALA A 107 18.16 24.43 -13.07
C ALA A 107 17.38 23.54 -12.08
N LEU A 108 18.00 22.46 -11.58
CA LEU A 108 17.40 21.56 -10.60
C LEU A 108 17.19 22.26 -9.25
N THR A 109 18.12 23.12 -8.86
CA THR A 109 18.02 23.91 -7.61
C THR A 109 16.86 24.91 -7.69
N GLU A 110 16.69 25.60 -8.82
CA GLU A 110 15.58 26.52 -9.05
C GLU A 110 14.22 25.78 -9.09
N ALA A 111 14.16 24.61 -9.74
CA ALA A 111 12.96 23.79 -9.82
C ALA A 111 12.53 23.24 -8.44
N ALA A 112 13.47 22.76 -7.63
CA ALA A 112 13.18 22.24 -6.29
C ALA A 112 12.62 23.33 -5.36
N ARG A 113 13.11 24.58 -5.47
CA ARG A 113 12.58 25.74 -4.72
C ARG A 113 11.13 26.02 -5.13
N LYS A 114 10.87 26.13 -6.43
CA LYS A 114 9.52 26.41 -6.96
C LYS A 114 8.49 25.36 -6.55
N ASN A 115 8.88 24.09 -6.43
CA ASN A 115 7.97 23.01 -6.05
C ASN A 115 7.59 23.06 -4.55
N ARG A 116 8.51 23.49 -3.67
CA ARG A 116 8.20 23.67 -2.24
C ARG A 116 7.14 24.75 -2.02
N ASP A 117 7.24 25.85 -2.76
CA ASP A 117 6.26 26.94 -2.70
C ASP A 117 4.84 26.52 -3.14
N ILE A 118 4.70 25.44 -3.92
CA ILE A 118 3.39 24.91 -4.35
C ILE A 118 2.76 24.01 -3.29
N MET A 119 3.57 23.30 -2.49
CA MET A 119 3.07 22.35 -1.49
C MET A 119 2.73 23.01 -0.15
N ASP A 120 3.28 24.20 0.12
CA ASP A 120 3.03 24.97 1.35
C ASP A 120 1.83 25.94 1.22
N ARG A 121 1.02 25.83 0.16
CA ARG A 121 -0.12 26.71 -0.17
C ARG A 121 -1.46 25.97 -0.11
#